data_AF-A0A7S0QY33-F1
#
_entry.id   AF-A0A7S0QY33-F1
#
_cell.length_a   1.000
_cell.length_b   1.000
_cell.length_c   1.000
_cell.angle_alpha   90.00
_cell.angle_beta   90.00
_cell.angle_gamma   90.00
#
_symmetry.space_group_name_H-M   'P 1'
#
loop_
_entity.id
_entity.type
_entity.pdbx_description
1 polymer ?
#
loop_
_entity_poly.entity_id
_entity_poly.type
_entity_poly.pdbx_seq_one_letter_code
_entity_poly.pdbx_strand_id
1 'polypeptide(L)'
;GERLGYSGIKVALPTEMASGRCFLEHYIQSILALQAAAGGSTPLPLAIMTSDDTHARTEELLRAHSNFGMTAGQVSLIKQEKVPCLADNNATLALDTKDPFTLQTKPHGHGDVHSLLHSSGLLANWKAAGLKWVCFFQDTNALVFRALTAALGVSARNGFVMNSLAVPRKAKEAIGAIARLENAAGEVMTLNVEYNQLDPLLRDTINKDGDVNDASGYSPFPGNINQLVLDLEHYEAQLRVTGGAIAEFVNPKYRDASRTSFKAPTRLECMMQDYPKSLPKDATIGFTTLDVWAAYTPVKNSPEEGRAKVKGGSPSHTASSGEMDMYAANCKLLQMAGAKVDPPKQVEYNGIGLLQSASVVWSPLFAVTLAQLRARLPGPAGAVHITQRSSLVLDGADISIVGLQLDGALVVKAVPGAVVTIEKLAVKNAGWRWELIDEKDPAIPEVDRIRGFQVVRDETRELVFDQPGEYVVNEE
;
A
#
# COMPACT_ATOMS: atom_id res chain seq x y z
N GLY A 1 -11.21 -3.37 9.89
CA GLY A 1 -11.28 -3.49 8.43
C GLY A 1 -12.48 -4.34 8.08
N GLU A 2 -13.67 -3.94 8.56
CA GLU A 2 -14.83 -4.83 8.65
C GLU A 2 -15.24 -5.39 7.30
N ARG A 3 -15.15 -4.59 6.24
CA ARG A 3 -15.40 -5.01 4.85
C ARG A 3 -14.54 -6.20 4.42
N LEU A 4 -13.32 -6.36 4.96
CA LEU A 4 -12.44 -7.50 4.67
C LEU A 4 -12.88 -8.78 5.39
N GLY A 5 -13.73 -8.67 6.42
CA GLY A 5 -13.92 -9.73 7.42
C GLY A 5 -12.91 -9.68 8.57
N TYR A 6 -12.27 -8.53 8.79
CA TYR A 6 -11.27 -8.33 9.86
C TYR A 6 -11.69 -7.20 10.80
N SER A 7 -11.86 -7.52 12.08
CA SER A 7 -12.24 -6.57 13.14
C SER A 7 -11.11 -5.60 13.51
N GLY A 8 -9.86 -5.91 13.14
CA GLY A 8 -8.69 -5.09 13.44
C GLY A 8 -8.51 -3.82 12.60
N ILE A 9 -7.56 -2.96 13.00
CA ILE A 9 -7.10 -1.86 12.14
C ILE A 9 -6.31 -2.46 10.98
N LYS A 10 -6.55 -1.99 9.75
CA LYS A 10 -5.95 -2.61 8.56
C LYS A 10 -4.42 -2.59 8.58
N VAL A 11 -3.82 -1.53 9.12
CA VAL A 11 -2.36 -1.41 9.22
C VAL A 11 -1.72 -2.45 10.17
N ALA A 12 -2.52 -3.12 11.01
CA ALA A 12 -2.08 -4.24 11.83
C ALA A 12 -2.15 -5.60 11.11
N LEU A 13 -2.75 -5.66 9.90
CA LEU A 13 -2.72 -6.89 9.11
C LEU A 13 -1.27 -7.21 8.70
N PRO A 14 -0.90 -8.49 8.66
CA PRO A 14 0.35 -8.90 8.06
C PRO A 14 0.39 -8.53 6.58
N THR A 15 1.54 -8.08 6.07
CA THR A 15 1.74 -7.99 4.62
C THR A 15 1.73 -9.39 4.00
N GLU A 16 2.22 -10.37 4.76
CA GLU A 16 2.38 -11.77 4.40
C GLU A 16 2.59 -12.60 5.68
N MET A 17 2.39 -13.93 5.63
CA MET A 17 2.42 -14.79 6.83
C MET A 17 3.78 -15.48 7.05
N ALA A 18 4.73 -15.37 6.13
CA ALA A 18 6.05 -15.98 6.29
C ALA A 18 6.86 -15.28 7.39
N SER A 19 6.94 -13.94 7.38
CA SER A 19 7.51 -13.17 8.50
C SER A 19 6.47 -12.73 9.54
N GLY A 20 5.21 -12.54 9.11
CA GLY A 20 4.13 -12.04 9.97
C GLY A 20 4.20 -10.53 10.22
N ARG A 21 5.11 -9.82 9.55
CA ARG A 21 5.28 -8.36 9.64
C ARG A 21 4.00 -7.64 9.24
N CYS A 22 3.51 -6.74 10.09
CA CYS A 22 2.32 -5.96 9.77
C CYS A 22 2.63 -4.82 8.78
N PHE A 23 1.59 -4.30 8.11
CA PHE A 23 1.74 -3.16 7.20
C PHE A 23 2.42 -1.96 7.86
N LEU A 24 2.04 -1.61 9.10
CA LEU A 24 2.63 -0.46 9.79
C LEU A 24 4.13 -0.65 10.04
N GLU A 25 4.54 -1.84 10.50
CA GLU A 25 5.95 -2.19 10.66
C GLU A 25 6.69 -2.12 9.31
N HIS A 26 6.10 -2.69 8.25
CA HIS A 26 6.68 -2.67 6.91
C HIS A 26 6.91 -1.25 6.40
N TYR A 27 5.95 -0.35 6.62
CA TYR A 27 6.08 1.05 6.24
C TYR A 27 7.13 1.79 7.04
N ILE A 28 7.14 1.62 8.37
CA ILE A 28 8.13 2.27 9.23
C ILE A 28 9.54 1.80 8.90
N GLN A 29 9.76 0.48 8.76
CA GLN A 29 11.07 -0.06 8.39
C GLN A 29 11.50 0.40 7.00
N SER A 30 10.57 0.55 6.05
CA SER A 30 10.87 1.11 4.73
C SER A 30 11.34 2.56 4.81
N ILE A 31 10.68 3.39 5.62
CA ILE A 31 11.07 4.79 5.85
C ILE A 31 12.43 4.87 6.52
N LEU A 32 12.69 4.04 7.54
CA LEU A 32 13.99 3.97 8.23
C LEU A 32 15.11 3.51 7.29
N ALA A 33 14.86 2.51 6.43
CA ALA A 33 15.82 2.07 5.44
C ALA A 33 16.12 3.16 4.39
N LEU A 34 15.11 3.91 3.95
CA LEU A 34 15.29 5.06 3.05
C LEU A 34 16.04 6.22 3.74
N GLN A 35 15.76 6.47 5.02
CA GLN A 35 16.48 7.44 5.83
C GLN A 35 17.97 7.08 5.92
N ALA A 36 18.28 5.82 6.22
CA ALA A 36 19.66 5.33 6.26
C ALA A 36 20.33 5.43 4.89
N ALA A 37 19.64 5.05 3.81
CA ALA A 37 20.14 5.17 2.44
C ALA A 37 20.42 6.62 2.00
N ALA A 38 19.71 7.59 2.59
CA ALA A 38 19.93 9.02 2.38
C ALA A 38 21.05 9.62 3.27
N GLY A 39 21.78 8.79 4.04
CA GLY A 39 22.89 9.21 4.90
C GLY A 39 22.52 9.38 6.39
N GLY A 40 21.26 9.17 6.77
CA GLY A 40 20.83 9.06 8.17
C GLY A 40 20.80 10.36 8.99
N SER A 41 21.33 11.48 8.49
CA SER A 41 21.47 12.73 9.24
C SER A 41 20.15 13.46 9.50
N THR A 42 19.17 13.29 8.61
CA THR A 42 17.86 13.97 8.71
C THR A 42 16.78 12.91 8.90
N PRO A 43 16.06 12.91 10.05
CA PRO A 43 14.94 12.01 10.26
C PRO A 43 13.86 12.20 9.18
N LEU A 44 13.37 11.09 8.61
CA LEU A 44 12.20 11.09 7.74
C LEU A 44 10.94 10.91 8.60
N PRO A 45 10.09 11.94 8.75
CA PRO A 45 8.91 11.87 9.59
C PRO A 45 7.77 11.08 8.93
N LEU A 46 6.91 10.50 9.76
CA LEU A 46 5.68 9.82 9.34
C LEU A 46 4.48 10.45 10.04
N ALA A 47 3.56 11.03 9.27
CA ALA A 47 2.22 11.38 9.76
C ALA A 47 1.24 10.27 9.40
N ILE A 48 0.45 9.82 10.38
CA ILE A 48 -0.61 8.83 10.19
C ILE A 48 -1.95 9.50 10.48
N MET A 49 -2.76 9.66 9.45
CA MET A 49 -4.14 10.08 9.63
C MET A 49 -4.96 8.91 10.20
N THR A 50 -5.61 9.15 11.32
CA THR A 50 -6.45 8.18 12.03
C THR A 50 -7.89 8.69 12.14
N SER A 51 -8.80 7.85 12.59
CA SER A 51 -10.20 8.16 12.90
C SER A 51 -10.52 7.71 14.33
N ASP A 52 -11.70 8.03 14.86
CA ASP A 52 -12.15 7.47 16.14
C ASP A 52 -12.04 5.93 16.20
N ASP A 53 -12.31 5.25 15.09
CA ASP A 53 -12.32 3.78 15.02
C ASP A 53 -10.90 3.17 15.01
N THR A 54 -9.87 3.98 14.74
CA THR A 54 -8.51 3.52 14.47
C THR A 54 -7.45 4.15 15.39
N HIS A 55 -7.72 5.31 15.99
CA HIS A 55 -6.72 6.10 16.71
C HIS A 55 -6.09 5.35 17.89
N ALA A 56 -6.88 4.95 18.88
CA ALA A 56 -6.40 4.30 20.09
C ALA A 56 -5.64 2.99 19.77
N ARG A 57 -6.13 2.22 18.79
CA ARG A 57 -5.51 0.95 18.39
C ARG A 57 -4.20 1.16 17.62
N THR A 58 -4.09 2.25 16.87
CA THR A 58 -2.84 2.62 16.17
C THR A 58 -1.79 3.07 17.17
N GLU A 59 -2.19 3.90 18.15
CA GLU A 59 -1.32 4.32 19.24
C GLU A 59 -0.83 3.13 20.08
N GLU A 60 -1.73 2.20 20.42
CA GLU A 60 -1.39 0.98 21.14
C GLU A 60 -0.40 0.11 20.35
N LEU A 61 -0.63 -0.10 19.05
CA LEU A 61 0.28 -0.86 18.19
C LEU A 61 1.67 -0.22 18.14
N LEU A 62 1.76 1.09 17.95
CA LEU A 62 3.04 1.81 17.96
C LEU A 62 3.76 1.67 19.30
N ARG A 63 3.04 1.89 20.41
CA ARG A 63 3.60 1.80 21.77
C ARG A 63 4.09 0.39 22.09
N ALA A 64 3.29 -0.63 21.78
CA ALA A 64 3.62 -2.04 22.04
C ALA A 64 4.92 -2.49 21.35
N HIS A 65 5.24 -1.87 20.21
CA HIS A 65 6.43 -2.21 19.40
C HIS A 65 7.50 -1.12 19.40
N SER A 66 7.49 -0.20 20.37
CA SER A 66 8.48 0.90 20.47
C SER A 66 8.65 1.69 19.17
N ASN A 67 7.52 2.07 18.56
CA ASN A 67 7.43 2.74 17.25
C ASN A 67 8.16 2.00 16.11
N PHE A 68 8.35 0.68 16.24
CA PHE A 68 9.08 -0.15 15.27
C PHE A 68 10.49 0.40 14.94
N GLY A 69 11.12 1.08 15.90
CA GLY A 69 12.46 1.67 15.76
C GLY A 69 12.50 3.15 15.38
N MET A 70 11.36 3.80 15.09
CA MET A 70 11.33 5.25 14.93
C MET A 70 11.57 5.98 16.25
N THR A 71 12.34 7.07 16.19
CA THR A 71 12.64 7.89 17.36
C THR A 71 11.41 8.64 17.86
N ALA A 72 11.41 9.05 19.14
CA ALA A 72 10.31 9.82 19.70
C ALA A 72 10.06 11.12 18.90
N GLY A 73 8.80 11.40 18.57
CA GLY A 73 8.41 12.56 17.75
C GLY A 73 8.56 12.36 16.23
N GLN A 74 9.16 11.26 15.77
CA GLN A 74 9.28 10.96 14.34
C GLN A 74 7.95 10.47 13.73
N VAL A 75 7.07 9.87 14.54
CA VAL A 75 5.69 9.53 14.17
C VAL A 75 4.72 10.54 14.78
N SER A 76 3.80 11.06 13.97
CA SER A 76 2.71 11.95 14.41
C SER A 76 1.35 11.34 14.03
N LEU A 77 0.45 11.19 15.00
CA LEU A 77 -0.94 10.81 14.74
C LEU A 77 -1.79 12.07 14.59
N ILE A 78 -2.46 12.22 13.45
CA ILE A 78 -3.45 13.29 13.22
C ILE A 78 -4.82 12.65 13.07
N LYS A 79 -5.76 12.95 13.97
CA LYS A 79 -7.07 12.30 13.98
C LYS A 79 -8.06 13.13 13.18
N GLN A 80 -8.73 12.51 12.21
CA GLN A 80 -9.84 13.12 11.50
C GLN A 80 -11.11 13.10 12.35
N GLU A 81 -11.93 14.13 12.16
CA GLU A 81 -13.24 14.24 12.80
C GLU A 81 -14.33 13.62 11.92
N LYS A 82 -15.52 13.45 12.50
CA LYS A 82 -16.71 13.00 11.77
C LYS A 82 -17.57 14.20 11.39
N VAL A 83 -18.34 14.06 10.32
CA VAL A 83 -19.32 15.05 9.86
C VAL A 83 -20.75 14.52 10.04
N PRO A 84 -21.73 15.42 10.26
CA PRO A 84 -23.14 15.03 10.32
C PRO A 84 -23.63 14.33 9.06
N CYS A 85 -24.48 13.32 9.24
CA CYS A 85 -25.15 12.64 8.14
C CYS A 85 -26.42 13.37 7.71
N LEU A 86 -26.79 13.22 6.44
CA LEU A 86 -27.99 13.75 5.82
C LEU A 86 -28.99 12.61 5.61
N ALA A 87 -30.21 12.78 6.11
CA ALA A 87 -31.28 11.79 6.07
C ALA A 87 -32.01 11.72 4.71
N ASP A 88 -32.07 12.83 3.99
CA ASP A 88 -32.87 12.99 2.77
C ASP A 88 -32.32 14.05 1.80
N ASN A 89 -33.02 14.23 0.67
CA ASN A 89 -32.69 15.19 -0.38
C ASN A 89 -32.82 16.66 0.05
N ASN A 90 -33.49 16.96 1.17
CA ASN A 90 -33.58 18.31 1.74
C ASN A 90 -32.41 18.63 2.68
N ALA A 91 -31.43 17.71 2.77
CA ALA A 91 -30.29 17.80 3.68
C ALA A 91 -30.69 17.88 5.16
N THR A 92 -31.82 17.24 5.54
CA THR A 92 -32.20 17.09 6.95
C THR A 92 -31.10 16.33 7.68
N LEU A 93 -30.67 16.80 8.86
CA LEU A 93 -29.68 16.10 9.67
C LEU A 93 -30.26 14.75 10.16
N ALA A 94 -29.48 13.68 9.97
CA ALA A 94 -29.84 12.36 10.45
C ALA A 94 -29.55 12.23 11.95
N LEU A 95 -30.49 11.63 12.67
CA LEU A 95 -30.37 11.31 14.09
C LEU A 95 -29.90 9.86 14.24
N ASP A 96 -29.21 9.57 15.35
CA ASP A 96 -28.83 8.21 15.70
C ASP A 96 -30.07 7.34 15.93
N THR A 97 -30.00 6.07 15.50
CA THR A 97 -31.15 5.16 15.59
C THR A 97 -31.44 4.68 17.01
N LYS A 98 -30.48 4.81 17.92
CA LYS A 98 -30.60 4.44 19.34
C LYS A 98 -30.82 5.64 20.24
N ASP A 99 -30.48 6.85 19.80
CA ASP A 99 -30.65 8.09 20.56
C ASP A 99 -31.13 9.27 19.66
N PRO A 100 -32.40 9.71 19.77
CA PRO A 100 -32.95 10.77 18.95
C PRO A 100 -32.39 12.17 19.26
N PHE A 101 -31.58 12.34 20.31
CA PHE A 101 -30.92 13.62 20.61
C PHE A 101 -29.48 13.69 20.11
N THR A 102 -28.97 12.60 19.54
CA THR A 102 -27.61 12.52 18.99
C THR A 102 -27.65 12.55 17.47
N LEU A 103 -26.79 13.37 16.87
CA LEU A 103 -26.61 13.36 15.42
C LEU A 103 -25.88 12.09 14.98
N GLN A 104 -26.37 11.44 13.93
CA GLN A 104 -25.60 10.41 13.25
C GLN A 104 -24.43 11.08 12.51
N THR A 105 -23.23 10.57 12.71
CA THR A 105 -22.01 11.10 12.07
C THR A 105 -21.24 9.99 11.36
N LYS A 106 -20.48 10.37 10.33
CA LYS A 106 -19.60 9.48 9.55
C LYS A 106 -18.29 10.20 9.20
N PRO A 107 -17.20 9.47 8.91
CA PRO A 107 -15.98 10.10 8.41
C PRO A 107 -16.25 10.92 7.14
N HIS A 108 -15.66 12.12 7.09
CA HIS A 108 -15.77 13.06 5.98
C HIS A 108 -14.97 12.59 4.73
N GLY A 109 -14.09 11.61 4.89
CA GLY A 109 -13.27 11.11 3.80
C GLY A 109 -11.80 11.44 4.02
N HIS A 110 -10.96 10.95 3.12
CA HIS A 110 -9.51 11.05 3.30
C HIS A 110 -8.94 12.41 2.85
N GLY A 111 -9.74 13.29 2.26
CA GLY A 111 -9.34 14.68 1.97
C GLY A 111 -9.10 15.54 3.23
N ASP A 112 -9.61 15.13 4.41
CA ASP A 112 -9.31 15.80 5.69
C ASP A 112 -7.81 15.88 5.99
N VAL A 113 -7.00 15.00 5.40
CA VAL A 113 -5.55 14.99 5.62
C VAL A 113 -4.92 16.36 5.31
N HIS A 114 -5.46 17.11 4.34
CA HIS A 114 -4.96 18.42 3.96
C HIS A 114 -5.21 19.46 5.08
N SER A 115 -6.43 19.57 5.58
CA SER A 115 -6.77 20.49 6.67
C SER A 115 -6.09 20.11 7.98
N LEU A 116 -5.92 18.81 8.27
CA LEU A 116 -5.19 18.32 9.43
C LEU A 116 -3.68 18.63 9.35
N LEU A 117 -3.04 18.45 8.19
CA LEU A 117 -1.64 18.81 7.99
C LEU A 117 -1.42 20.33 8.09
N HIS A 118 -2.37 21.13 7.58
CA HIS A 118 -2.32 22.58 7.70
C HIS A 118 -2.43 23.04 9.17
N SER A 119 -3.46 22.60 9.88
CA SER A 119 -3.77 23.02 11.25
C SER A 119 -2.80 22.46 12.31
N SER A 120 -2.18 21.31 12.07
CA SER A 120 -1.19 20.71 12.99
C SER A 120 0.18 21.40 12.99
N GLY A 121 0.49 22.22 11.98
CA GLY A 121 1.81 22.84 11.81
C GLY A 121 2.92 21.88 11.38
N LEU A 122 2.60 20.61 11.08
CA LEU A 122 3.59 19.59 10.67
C LEU A 122 4.36 20.00 9.42
N LEU A 123 3.67 20.56 8.41
CA LEU A 123 4.31 20.98 7.17
C LEU A 123 5.35 22.07 7.38
N ALA A 124 5.07 23.03 8.27
CA ALA A 124 6.01 24.08 8.62
C ALA A 124 7.25 23.51 9.32
N ASN A 125 7.07 22.54 10.23
CA ASN A 125 8.16 21.86 10.91
C ASN A 125 9.03 21.06 9.92
N TRP A 126 8.40 20.35 8.98
CA TRP A 126 9.09 19.57 7.95
C TRP A 126 9.89 20.46 7.00
N LYS A 127 9.31 21.61 6.60
CA LYS A 127 10.00 22.60 5.77
C LYS A 127 11.20 23.20 6.50
N ALA A 128 11.05 23.54 7.78
CA ALA A 128 12.14 24.03 8.63
C ALA A 128 13.26 22.99 8.82
N ALA A 129 12.92 21.69 8.81
CA ALA A 129 13.89 20.59 8.84
C ALA A 129 14.59 20.33 7.49
N GLY A 130 14.31 21.13 6.46
CA GLY A 130 14.94 21.04 5.14
C GLY A 130 14.36 19.95 4.22
N LEU A 131 13.22 19.36 4.58
CA LEU A 131 12.51 18.43 3.72
C LEU A 131 11.91 19.18 2.51
N LYS A 132 11.76 18.49 1.39
CA LYS A 132 11.32 19.09 0.11
C LYS A 132 10.06 18.47 -0.47
N TRP A 133 9.69 17.28 -0.01
CA TRP A 133 8.61 16.51 -0.62
C TRP A 133 7.74 15.89 0.47
N VAL A 134 6.44 15.83 0.20
CA VAL A 134 5.46 15.09 1.01
C VAL A 134 4.91 13.96 0.15
N CYS A 135 4.96 12.74 0.70
CA CYS A 135 4.45 11.57 0.02
C CYS A 135 3.24 11.01 0.76
N PHE A 136 2.12 10.83 0.06
CA PHE A 136 0.90 10.23 0.60
C PHE A 136 0.81 8.79 0.14
N PHE A 137 0.46 7.90 1.08
CA PHE A 137 0.23 6.50 0.79
C PHE A 137 -0.94 5.90 1.56
N GLN A 138 -1.47 4.79 1.04
CA GLN A 138 -2.64 4.09 1.57
C GLN A 138 -2.26 2.95 2.53
N ASP A 139 -3.24 2.53 3.33
CA ASP A 139 -3.11 1.63 4.48
C ASP A 139 -2.61 0.20 4.20
N THR A 140 -2.91 -0.37 3.02
CA THR A 140 -2.65 -1.80 2.74
C THR A 140 -2.07 -2.09 1.36
N ASN A 141 -1.20 -1.22 0.84
CA ASN A 141 -0.36 -1.52 -0.33
C ASN A 141 1.09 -1.76 0.09
N ALA A 142 1.56 -3.01 0.09
CA ALA A 142 2.89 -3.35 0.60
C ALA A 142 4.01 -2.86 -0.32
N LEU A 143 3.75 -2.72 -1.61
CA LEU A 143 4.78 -2.41 -2.61
C LEU A 143 5.05 -0.91 -2.77
N VAL A 144 4.36 -0.06 -2.00
CA VAL A 144 4.37 1.40 -2.20
C VAL A 144 5.78 2.01 -2.28
N PHE A 145 6.68 1.66 -1.37
CA PHE A 145 8.00 2.30 -1.30
C PHE A 145 8.94 1.94 -2.47
N ARG A 146 8.62 0.88 -3.22
CA ARG A 146 9.33 0.55 -4.47
C ARG A 146 9.02 1.53 -5.59
N ALA A 147 7.75 1.93 -5.68
CA ALA A 147 7.27 2.83 -6.71
C ALA A 147 7.44 4.30 -6.34
N LEU A 148 7.26 4.63 -5.05
CA LEU A 148 7.27 6.01 -4.56
C LEU A 148 8.61 6.71 -4.77
N THR A 149 9.73 6.00 -4.59
CA THR A 149 11.08 6.55 -4.82
C THR A 149 11.33 6.87 -6.30
N ALA A 150 10.86 6.02 -7.21
CA ALA A 150 10.92 6.29 -8.65
C ALA A 150 10.06 7.49 -9.04
N ALA A 151 8.82 7.55 -8.53
CA ALA A 151 7.92 8.68 -8.76
C ALA A 151 8.45 10.00 -8.19
N LEU A 152 9.11 9.97 -7.03
CA LEU A 152 9.81 11.12 -6.46
C LEU A 152 10.91 11.63 -7.40
N GLY A 153 11.74 10.74 -7.94
CA GLY A 153 12.76 11.10 -8.93
C GLY A 153 12.17 11.69 -10.22
N VAL A 154 11.05 11.15 -10.71
CA VAL A 154 10.32 11.70 -11.85
C VAL A 154 9.76 13.09 -11.53
N SER A 155 9.21 13.29 -10.33
CA SER A 155 8.67 14.59 -9.89
C SER A 155 9.75 15.67 -9.88
N ALA A 156 10.90 15.36 -9.27
CA ALA A 156 12.03 16.27 -9.20
C ALA A 156 12.59 16.61 -10.59
N ARG A 157 12.68 15.63 -11.49
CA ARG A 157 13.20 15.83 -12.85
C ARG A 157 12.28 16.70 -13.71
N ASN A 158 10.97 16.58 -13.55
CA ASN A 158 9.99 17.28 -14.38
C ASN A 158 9.39 18.53 -13.73
N GLY A 159 9.81 18.87 -12.50
CA GLY A 159 9.28 20.02 -11.78
C GLY A 159 7.79 19.89 -11.43
N PHE A 160 7.32 18.68 -11.15
CA PHE A 160 5.92 18.48 -10.78
C PHE A 160 5.65 18.97 -9.36
N VAL A 161 4.66 19.86 -9.21
CA VAL A 161 4.16 20.26 -7.88
C VAL A 161 3.31 19.16 -7.24
N MET A 162 2.70 18.32 -8.09
CA MET A 162 2.01 17.11 -7.71
C MET A 162 2.22 16.04 -8.78
N ASN A 163 2.52 14.82 -8.33
CA ASN A 163 2.65 13.64 -9.18
C ASN A 163 1.82 12.49 -8.60
N SER A 164 0.86 11.99 -9.38
CA SER A 164 0.07 10.81 -9.01
C SER A 164 0.73 9.55 -9.54
N LEU A 165 0.96 8.55 -8.69
CA LEU A 165 1.36 7.25 -9.22
C LEU A 165 0.14 6.55 -9.84
N ALA A 166 0.40 5.91 -10.97
CA ALA A 166 -0.58 5.15 -11.68
C ALA A 166 -0.06 3.77 -12.09
N VAL A 167 -0.98 2.89 -12.47
CA VAL A 167 -0.69 1.59 -13.07
C VAL A 167 -1.57 1.36 -14.30
N PRO A 168 -1.18 0.48 -15.24
CA PRO A 168 -2.10 -0.01 -16.25
C PRO A 168 -3.34 -0.62 -15.57
N ARG A 169 -4.54 -0.18 -15.97
CA ARG A 169 -5.83 -0.66 -15.44
C ARG A 169 -6.69 -1.23 -16.54
N LYS A 170 -7.60 -2.15 -16.21
CA LYS A 170 -8.63 -2.57 -17.16
C LYS A 170 -9.71 -1.50 -17.26
N ALA A 171 -10.28 -1.33 -18.44
CA ALA A 171 -11.47 -0.51 -18.62
C ALA A 171 -12.58 -0.96 -17.66
N LYS A 172 -13.29 0.01 -17.07
CA LYS A 172 -14.36 -0.20 -16.06
C LYS A 172 -13.90 -0.86 -14.75
N GLU A 173 -12.59 -1.00 -14.54
CA GLU A 173 -12.06 -1.39 -13.24
C GLU A 173 -12.40 -0.33 -12.18
N ALA A 174 -12.70 -0.78 -10.95
CA ALA A 174 -13.07 0.07 -9.82
C ALA A 174 -11.84 0.76 -9.20
N ILE A 175 -11.16 1.56 -10.03
CA ILE A 175 -10.01 2.40 -9.74
C ILE A 175 -10.18 3.68 -10.58
N GLY A 176 -9.98 4.85 -9.96
CA GLY A 176 -10.01 6.12 -10.68
C GLY A 176 -8.94 6.18 -11.76
N ALA A 177 -9.14 6.98 -12.79
CA ALA A 177 -8.20 7.11 -13.88
C ALA A 177 -7.63 8.51 -13.97
N ILE A 178 -6.34 8.63 -14.27
CA ILE A 178 -5.73 9.94 -14.56
C ILE A 178 -6.16 10.38 -15.96
N ALA A 179 -6.80 11.53 -16.04
CA ALA A 179 -7.26 12.12 -17.29
C ALA A 179 -6.85 13.59 -17.39
N ARG A 180 -6.66 14.06 -18.63
CA ARG A 180 -6.57 15.48 -18.96
C ARG A 180 -7.97 15.96 -19.30
N LEU A 181 -8.56 16.78 -18.44
CA LEU A 181 -9.85 17.41 -18.66
C LEU A 181 -9.64 18.78 -19.31
N GLU A 182 -10.52 19.11 -20.24
CA GLU A 182 -10.58 20.42 -20.89
C GLU A 182 -12.03 20.90 -20.84
N ASN A 183 -12.25 22.10 -20.32
CA ASN A 183 -13.60 22.67 -20.28
C ASN A 183 -13.87 23.55 -21.53
N ALA A 184 -15.11 24.01 -21.68
CA ALA A 184 -15.52 24.83 -22.83
C ALA A 184 -14.78 26.17 -22.94
N ALA A 185 -14.15 26.64 -21.85
CA ALA A 185 -13.33 27.85 -21.84
C ALA A 185 -11.85 27.58 -22.22
N GLY A 186 -11.50 26.33 -22.56
CA GLY A 186 -10.14 25.92 -22.90
C GLY A 186 -9.23 25.73 -21.69
N GLU A 187 -9.78 25.71 -20.47
CA GLU A 187 -9.01 25.46 -19.26
C GLU A 187 -8.73 23.97 -19.13
N VAL A 188 -7.47 23.64 -18.83
CA VAL A 188 -6.97 22.27 -18.81
C VAL A 188 -6.56 21.90 -17.39
N MET A 189 -6.93 20.70 -16.96
CA MET A 189 -6.49 20.15 -15.68
C MET A 189 -6.20 18.65 -15.81
N THR A 190 -5.09 18.19 -15.26
CA THR A 190 -4.77 16.77 -15.13
C THR A 190 -5.05 16.32 -13.71
N LEU A 191 -5.96 15.37 -13.54
CA LEU A 191 -6.33 14.84 -12.23
C LEU A 191 -6.95 13.44 -12.34
N ASN A 192 -7.22 12.86 -11.18
CA ASN A 192 -8.02 11.67 -11.04
C ASN A 192 -9.50 11.94 -11.37
N VAL A 193 -10.06 11.11 -12.25
CA VAL A 193 -11.50 11.02 -12.51
C VAL A 193 -11.97 9.67 -11.98
N GLU A 194 -12.92 9.68 -11.05
CA GLU A 194 -13.43 8.46 -10.44
C GLU A 194 -14.09 7.55 -11.49
N TYR A 195 -13.96 6.24 -11.31
CA TYR A 195 -14.43 5.24 -12.28
C TYR A 195 -15.93 5.35 -12.62
N ASN A 196 -16.74 5.82 -11.65
CA ASN A 196 -18.18 6.04 -11.82
C ASN A 196 -18.52 7.33 -12.60
N GLN A 197 -17.55 8.23 -12.77
CA GLN A 197 -17.67 9.46 -13.55
C GLN A 197 -17.01 9.32 -14.92
N LEU A 198 -15.92 8.55 -15.02
CA LEU A 198 -15.13 8.41 -16.24
C LEU A 198 -15.96 7.84 -17.40
N ASP A 199 -16.65 6.71 -17.21
CA ASP A 199 -17.38 6.06 -18.32
C ASP A 199 -18.48 6.98 -18.91
N PRO A 200 -19.37 7.60 -18.10
CA PRO A 200 -20.30 8.61 -18.61
C PRO A 200 -19.61 9.78 -19.31
N LEU A 201 -18.54 10.33 -18.72
CA LEU A 201 -17.81 11.45 -19.29
C LEU A 201 -17.24 11.12 -20.68
N LEU A 202 -16.66 9.93 -20.84
CA LEU A 202 -16.10 9.48 -22.12
C LEU A 202 -17.19 9.30 -23.18
N ARG A 203 -18.35 8.73 -22.82
CA ARG A 203 -19.51 8.58 -23.73
C ARG A 203 -20.00 9.90 -24.29
N ASP A 204 -19.97 10.93 -23.45
CA ASP A 204 -20.45 12.26 -23.82
C ASP A 204 -19.42 13.05 -24.63
N THR A 205 -18.13 12.77 -24.46
CA THR A 205 -17.03 13.59 -25.02
C THR A 205 -16.31 12.92 -26.18
N ILE A 206 -15.49 11.90 -25.92
CA ILE A 206 -14.47 11.42 -26.87
C ILE A 206 -14.71 10.01 -27.41
N ASN A 207 -15.53 9.20 -26.74
CA ASN A 207 -15.79 7.82 -27.15
C ASN A 207 -17.19 7.34 -26.71
N LYS A 208 -18.11 7.14 -27.67
CA LYS A 208 -19.48 6.70 -27.41
C LYS A 208 -19.59 5.34 -26.71
N ASP A 209 -18.56 4.50 -26.82
CA ASP A 209 -18.49 3.21 -26.13
C ASP A 209 -18.02 3.32 -24.67
N GLY A 210 -17.59 4.52 -24.25
CA GLY A 210 -17.14 4.84 -22.91
C GLY A 210 -15.67 4.46 -22.67
N ASP A 211 -15.40 3.93 -21.48
CA ASP A 211 -14.07 3.41 -21.14
C ASP A 211 -13.90 2.02 -21.76
N VAL A 212 -12.96 1.89 -22.70
CA VAL A 212 -12.66 0.66 -23.44
C VAL A 212 -11.16 0.40 -23.45
N ASN A 213 -10.77 -0.88 -23.51
CA ASN A 213 -9.36 -1.24 -23.61
C ASN A 213 -8.82 -0.92 -25.00
N ASP A 214 -7.58 -0.44 -25.07
CA ASP A 214 -6.83 -0.26 -26.31
C ASP A 214 -6.16 -1.58 -26.77
N ALA A 215 -5.31 -1.51 -27.80
CA ALA A 215 -4.60 -2.66 -28.37
C ALA A 215 -3.65 -3.37 -27.38
N SER A 216 -3.23 -2.70 -26.31
CA SER A 216 -2.44 -3.32 -25.23
C SER A 216 -3.30 -4.16 -24.27
N GLY A 217 -4.63 -4.07 -24.40
CA GLY A 217 -5.58 -4.75 -23.53
C GLY A 217 -5.84 -4.01 -22.21
N TYR A 218 -5.44 -2.75 -22.08
CA TYR A 218 -5.68 -1.88 -20.91
C TYR A 218 -6.44 -0.61 -21.33
N SER A 219 -7.05 0.08 -20.36
CA SER A 219 -7.61 1.40 -20.62
C SER A 219 -6.48 2.36 -21.01
N PRO A 220 -6.70 3.26 -22.00
CA PRO A 220 -5.73 4.30 -22.34
C PRO A 220 -5.55 5.33 -21.21
N PHE A 221 -6.43 5.31 -20.20
CA PHE A 221 -6.35 6.15 -19.02
C PHE A 221 -5.76 5.34 -17.84
N PRO A 222 -4.53 5.65 -17.40
CA PRO A 222 -3.86 4.95 -16.32
C PRO A 222 -4.64 5.02 -15.00
N GLY A 223 -4.64 3.93 -14.23
CA GLY A 223 -5.33 3.86 -12.95
C GLY A 223 -4.56 4.53 -11.83
N ASN A 224 -5.16 5.54 -11.22
CA ASN A 224 -4.61 6.21 -10.04
C ASN A 224 -4.65 5.27 -8.83
N ILE A 225 -3.48 4.97 -8.27
CA ILE A 225 -3.37 4.09 -7.10
C ILE A 225 -3.39 4.85 -5.76
N ASN A 226 -3.69 6.15 -5.82
CA ASN A 226 -3.81 7.07 -4.69
C ASN A 226 -2.54 7.15 -3.83
N GLN A 227 -1.40 7.13 -4.53
CA GLN A 227 -0.07 7.36 -3.98
C GLN A 227 0.41 8.67 -4.60
N LEU A 228 0.67 9.69 -3.79
CA LEU A 228 0.86 11.06 -4.28
C LEU A 228 2.22 11.57 -3.82
N VAL A 229 2.95 12.25 -4.72
CA VAL A 229 4.17 12.99 -4.39
C VAL A 229 3.89 14.47 -4.58
N LEU A 230 4.05 15.26 -3.54
CA LEU A 230 3.78 16.70 -3.53
C LEU A 230 5.06 17.46 -3.21
N ASP A 231 5.34 18.51 -3.96
CA ASP A 231 6.40 19.46 -3.61
C ASP A 231 5.99 20.21 -2.33
N LEU A 232 6.79 20.11 -1.27
CA LEU A 232 6.42 20.62 0.06
C LEU A 232 6.27 22.13 0.06
N GLU A 233 7.09 22.86 -0.70
CA GLU A 233 7.03 24.31 -0.71
C GLU A 233 5.73 24.82 -1.32
N HIS A 234 5.35 24.30 -2.48
CA HIS A 234 4.09 24.66 -3.14
C HIS A 234 2.88 24.12 -2.37
N TYR A 235 2.97 22.90 -1.85
CA TYR A 235 1.90 22.28 -1.10
C TYR A 235 1.55 23.09 0.16
N GLU A 236 2.55 23.41 0.96
CA GLU A 236 2.38 24.15 2.20
C GLU A 236 1.83 25.57 1.95
N ALA A 237 2.34 26.27 0.93
CA ALA A 237 1.85 27.58 0.55
C ALA A 237 0.38 27.53 0.11
N GLN A 238 0.00 26.53 -0.69
CA GLN A 238 -1.38 26.38 -1.14
C GLN A 238 -2.33 26.08 0.02
N LEU A 239 -1.93 25.23 0.96
CA LEU A 239 -2.78 24.94 2.11
C LEU A 239 -2.98 26.15 3.02
N ARG A 240 -2.02 27.09 3.10
CA ARG A 240 -2.23 28.38 3.80
C ARG A 240 -3.31 29.23 3.13
N VAL A 241 -3.42 29.19 1.80
CA VAL A 241 -4.44 29.93 1.05
C VAL A 241 -5.82 29.31 1.27
N THR A 242 -5.91 27.97 1.24
CA THR A 242 -7.21 27.27 1.31
C THR A 242 -7.64 26.89 2.72
N GLY A 243 -6.77 27.06 3.73
CA GLY A 243 -6.97 26.46 5.05
C GLY A 243 -6.94 24.93 5.03
N GLY A 244 -6.40 24.34 3.95
CA GLY A 244 -6.46 22.90 3.68
C GLY A 244 -7.82 22.38 3.21
N ALA A 245 -8.75 23.26 2.84
CA ALA A 245 -10.03 22.85 2.27
C ALA A 245 -9.86 22.20 0.88
N ILE A 246 -10.61 21.13 0.64
CA ILE A 246 -10.68 20.39 -0.62
C ILE A 246 -12.14 20.37 -1.08
N ALA A 247 -12.36 20.34 -2.40
CA ALA A 247 -13.69 20.26 -2.98
C ALA A 247 -14.47 19.05 -2.41
N GLU A 248 -15.67 19.32 -1.91
CA GLU A 248 -16.58 18.32 -1.36
C GLU A 248 -17.53 17.80 -2.44
N PHE A 249 -18.04 16.59 -2.23
CA PHE A 249 -19.12 16.01 -3.03
C PHE A 249 -20.04 15.17 -2.14
N VAL A 250 -21.15 14.68 -2.70
CA VAL A 250 -22.06 13.75 -2.02
C VAL A 250 -22.42 12.59 -2.94
N ASN A 251 -22.46 11.37 -2.40
CA ASN A 251 -22.76 10.15 -3.17
C ASN A 251 -23.90 9.34 -2.52
N PRO A 252 -25.15 9.86 -2.54
CA PRO A 252 -26.27 9.19 -1.89
C PRO A 252 -26.57 7.85 -2.54
N LYS A 253 -26.80 6.82 -1.71
CA LYS A 253 -27.31 5.51 -2.15
C LYS A 253 -28.82 5.52 -2.06
N TYR A 254 -29.50 5.54 -3.20
CA TYR A 254 -30.96 5.53 -3.27
C TYR A 254 -31.54 4.12 -3.13
N ARG A 255 -32.79 4.03 -2.65
CA ARG A 255 -33.53 2.76 -2.54
C ARG A 255 -33.89 2.18 -3.91
N ASP A 256 -34.18 3.06 -4.86
CA ASP A 256 -34.60 2.72 -6.21
C ASP A 256 -34.21 3.82 -7.21
N ALA A 257 -34.57 3.62 -8.47
CA ALA A 257 -34.22 4.51 -9.58
C ALA A 257 -34.94 5.88 -9.54
N SER A 258 -35.98 6.07 -8.72
CA SER A 258 -36.68 7.36 -8.59
C SER A 258 -35.83 8.44 -7.93
N ARG A 259 -34.79 8.03 -7.17
CA ARG A 259 -33.89 8.91 -6.42
C ARG A 259 -34.60 9.84 -5.41
N THR A 260 -35.72 9.39 -4.85
CA THR A 260 -36.52 10.18 -3.90
C THR A 260 -36.15 9.93 -2.43
N SER A 261 -35.60 8.75 -2.11
CA SER A 261 -35.27 8.37 -0.73
C SER A 261 -33.95 7.58 -0.64
N PHE A 262 -33.20 7.83 0.42
CA PHE A 262 -31.93 7.14 0.67
C PHE A 262 -32.14 5.74 1.26
N LYS A 263 -31.28 4.81 0.87
CA LYS A 263 -31.16 3.48 1.47
C LYS A 263 -30.59 3.55 2.88
N ALA A 264 -29.68 4.51 3.11
CA ALA A 264 -29.12 4.87 4.40
C ALA A 264 -28.68 6.35 4.36
N PRO A 265 -28.63 7.05 5.51
CA PRO A 265 -28.14 8.43 5.57
C PRO A 265 -26.76 8.60 4.93
N THR A 266 -26.61 9.66 4.14
CA THR A 266 -25.37 10.01 3.42
C THR A 266 -24.58 11.08 4.18
N ARG A 267 -23.42 11.49 3.69
CA ARG A 267 -22.64 12.62 4.21
C ARG A 267 -21.89 13.33 3.08
N LEU A 268 -21.40 14.53 3.33
CA LEU A 268 -20.40 15.17 2.48
C LEU A 268 -19.10 14.34 2.52
N GLU A 269 -18.42 14.29 1.38
CA GLU A 269 -17.17 13.56 1.21
C GLU A 269 -16.11 14.45 0.55
N CYS A 270 -14.85 14.27 0.92
CA CYS A 270 -13.71 14.86 0.22
C CYS A 270 -12.61 13.82 -0.06
N MET A 271 -11.88 14.02 -1.16
CA MET A 271 -10.87 13.09 -1.67
C MET A 271 -9.48 13.74 -1.69
N MET A 272 -8.45 13.04 -1.22
CA MET A 272 -7.10 13.62 -1.12
C MET A 272 -6.47 13.87 -2.50
N GLN A 273 -6.83 13.01 -3.47
CA GLN A 273 -6.43 13.16 -4.87
C GLN A 273 -7.14 14.30 -5.59
N ASP A 274 -8.10 14.99 -4.96
CA ASP A 274 -8.75 16.18 -5.52
C ASP A 274 -8.00 17.48 -5.23
N TYR A 275 -6.87 17.42 -4.53
CA TYR A 275 -5.95 18.55 -4.34
C TYR A 275 -5.63 19.36 -5.62
N PRO A 276 -5.45 18.76 -6.81
CA PRO A 276 -5.31 19.49 -8.08
C PRO A 276 -6.34 20.58 -8.33
N LYS A 277 -7.59 20.37 -7.89
CA LYS A 277 -8.69 21.34 -8.09
C LYS A 277 -8.49 22.64 -7.32
N SER A 278 -7.62 22.63 -6.32
CA SER A 278 -7.28 23.81 -5.52
C SER A 278 -6.09 24.59 -6.09
N LEU A 279 -5.29 23.99 -6.99
CA LEU A 279 -4.05 24.58 -7.47
C LEU A 279 -4.28 25.72 -8.47
N PRO A 280 -3.32 26.67 -8.58
CA PRO A 280 -3.26 27.62 -9.68
C PRO A 280 -3.24 26.91 -11.06
N LYS A 281 -3.78 27.57 -12.09
CA LYS A 281 -3.93 26.99 -13.43
C LYS A 281 -2.61 26.66 -14.13
N ASP A 282 -1.52 27.33 -13.74
CA ASP A 282 -0.16 27.12 -14.25
C ASP A 282 0.63 26.08 -13.44
N ALA A 283 0.02 25.46 -12.42
CA ALA A 283 0.63 24.40 -11.64
C ALA A 283 1.00 23.19 -12.52
N THR A 284 2.24 22.72 -12.40
CA THR A 284 2.71 21.57 -13.18
C THR A 284 2.33 20.27 -12.48
N ILE A 285 1.28 19.61 -12.99
CA ILE A 285 0.75 18.35 -12.44
C ILE A 285 1.10 17.21 -13.37
N GLY A 286 1.63 16.12 -12.81
CA GLY A 286 2.03 14.94 -13.55
C GLY A 286 1.46 13.64 -12.99
N PHE A 287 1.78 12.55 -13.68
CA PHE A 287 1.59 11.21 -13.18
C PHE A 287 2.79 10.33 -13.59
N THR A 288 3.03 9.28 -12.82
CA THR A 288 4.07 8.28 -13.11
C THR A 288 3.44 6.90 -13.15
N THR A 289 3.46 6.26 -14.31
CA THR A 289 2.94 4.91 -14.48
C THR A 289 4.03 3.88 -14.25
N LEU A 290 3.79 2.91 -13.38
CA LEU A 290 4.62 1.72 -13.19
C LEU A 290 3.83 0.45 -13.44
N ASP A 291 4.53 -0.66 -13.66
CA ASP A 291 3.89 -1.98 -13.71
C ASP A 291 3.21 -2.33 -12.38
N VAL A 292 2.06 -3.01 -12.45
CA VAL A 292 1.28 -3.46 -11.28
C VAL A 292 2.15 -4.24 -10.28
N TRP A 293 2.96 -5.19 -10.77
CA TRP A 293 3.81 -6.05 -9.93
C TRP A 293 4.83 -5.28 -9.08
N ALA A 294 5.17 -4.05 -9.49
CA ALA A 294 6.17 -3.23 -8.80
C ALA A 294 5.53 -2.21 -7.83
N ALA A 295 4.24 -1.90 -7.99
CA ALA A 295 3.64 -0.71 -7.40
C ALA A 295 2.31 -0.93 -6.67
N TYR A 296 1.54 -1.96 -7.01
CA TYR A 296 0.13 -2.01 -6.60
C TYR A 296 -0.33 -3.40 -6.20
N THR A 297 -0.41 -3.63 -4.89
CA THR A 297 -1.02 -4.81 -4.30
C THR A 297 -1.87 -4.44 -3.07
N PRO A 298 -3.04 -3.84 -3.28
CA PRO A 298 -3.92 -3.45 -2.17
C PRO A 298 -4.64 -4.66 -1.57
N VAL A 299 -4.83 -4.66 -0.25
CA VAL A 299 -5.73 -5.58 0.44
C VAL A 299 -7.00 -4.83 0.83
N LYS A 300 -8.05 -4.93 -0.01
CA LYS A 300 -9.28 -4.11 0.12
C LYS A 300 -10.60 -4.87 0.01
N ASN A 301 -10.60 -6.10 -0.48
CA ASN A 301 -11.82 -6.90 -0.67
C ASN A 301 -11.83 -8.11 0.28
N SER A 302 -13.01 -8.49 0.77
CA SER A 302 -13.22 -9.79 1.44
C SER A 302 -13.01 -10.95 0.46
N PRO A 303 -12.88 -12.19 0.93
CA PRO A 303 -12.90 -13.37 0.06
C PRO A 303 -14.12 -13.43 -0.87
N GLU A 304 -15.31 -13.13 -0.36
CA GLU A 304 -16.55 -13.11 -1.16
C GLU A 304 -16.51 -12.06 -2.27
N GLU A 305 -16.13 -10.82 -1.95
CA GLU A 305 -16.00 -9.75 -2.93
C GLU A 305 -14.88 -10.07 -3.94
N GLY A 306 -13.78 -10.65 -3.47
CA GLY A 306 -12.66 -11.09 -4.31
C GLY A 306 -13.08 -12.12 -5.36
N ARG A 307 -13.84 -13.15 -4.96
CA ARG A 307 -14.43 -14.13 -5.89
C ARG A 307 -15.32 -13.45 -6.93
N ALA A 308 -16.17 -12.52 -6.50
CA ALA A 308 -17.05 -11.78 -7.42
C ALA A 308 -16.27 -10.92 -8.42
N LYS A 309 -15.18 -10.29 -8.00
CA LYS A 309 -14.29 -9.50 -8.87
C LYS A 309 -13.60 -10.35 -9.92
N VAL A 310 -13.03 -11.49 -9.53
CA VAL A 310 -12.35 -12.41 -10.46
C VAL A 310 -13.33 -12.97 -11.49
N LYS A 311 -14.54 -13.36 -11.06
CA LYS A 311 -15.61 -13.78 -11.98
C LYS A 311 -15.99 -12.69 -13.00
N GLY A 312 -15.87 -11.43 -12.61
CA GLY A 312 -16.06 -10.26 -13.47
C GLY A 312 -14.82 -9.83 -14.27
N GLY A 313 -13.73 -10.60 -14.26
CA GLY A 313 -12.49 -10.28 -14.99
C GLY A 313 -11.62 -9.19 -14.37
N SER A 314 -11.85 -8.85 -13.10
CA SER A 314 -11.05 -7.88 -12.33
C SER A 314 -10.14 -8.58 -11.32
N PRO A 315 -9.02 -7.97 -10.91
CA PRO A 315 -8.19 -8.49 -9.82
C PRO A 315 -8.96 -8.62 -8.50
N SER A 316 -8.62 -9.64 -7.70
CA SER A 316 -9.32 -9.93 -6.44
C SER A 316 -9.01 -8.92 -5.34
N HIS A 317 -7.76 -8.46 -5.21
CA HIS A 317 -7.29 -7.55 -4.15
C HIS A 317 -7.68 -7.99 -2.72
N THR A 318 -7.59 -9.29 -2.48
CA THR A 318 -7.82 -9.97 -1.20
C THR A 318 -6.51 -10.07 -0.41
N ALA A 319 -6.58 -10.47 0.86
CA ALA A 319 -5.38 -10.70 1.67
C ALA A 319 -4.48 -11.79 1.06
N SER A 320 -5.09 -12.84 0.49
CA SER A 320 -4.39 -13.90 -0.22
C SER A 320 -3.64 -13.41 -1.47
N SER A 321 -4.30 -12.65 -2.35
CA SER A 321 -3.61 -12.11 -3.53
C SER A 321 -2.51 -11.12 -3.12
N GLY A 322 -2.75 -10.30 -2.10
CA GLY A 322 -1.76 -9.35 -1.58
C GLY A 322 -0.46 -10.03 -1.15
N GLU A 323 -0.58 -11.14 -0.42
CA GLU A 323 0.56 -11.94 0.02
C GLU A 323 1.28 -12.63 -1.15
N MET A 324 0.55 -13.22 -2.09
CA MET A 324 1.15 -13.86 -3.26
C MET A 324 1.88 -12.86 -4.16
N ASP A 325 1.33 -11.66 -4.34
CA ASP A 325 1.97 -10.58 -5.10
C ASP A 325 3.28 -10.14 -4.43
N MET A 326 3.33 -10.07 -3.09
CA MET A 326 4.54 -9.74 -2.35
C MET A 326 5.65 -10.78 -2.60
N TYR A 327 5.32 -12.08 -2.50
CA TYR A 327 6.25 -13.17 -2.79
C TYR A 327 6.73 -13.14 -4.25
N ALA A 328 5.81 -12.94 -5.20
CA ALA A 328 6.12 -12.88 -6.61
C ALA A 328 7.04 -11.68 -6.94
N ALA A 329 6.76 -10.52 -6.36
CA ALA A 329 7.57 -9.32 -6.56
C ALA A 329 8.98 -9.48 -5.98
N ASN A 330 9.13 -10.13 -4.81
CA ASN A 330 10.44 -10.45 -4.22
C ASN A 330 11.23 -11.45 -5.05
N CYS A 331 10.59 -12.53 -5.50
CA CYS A 331 11.22 -13.51 -6.39
C CYS A 331 11.70 -12.87 -7.70
N LYS A 332 10.89 -11.97 -8.29
CA LYS A 332 11.27 -11.24 -9.50
C LYS A 332 12.47 -10.33 -9.27
N LEU A 333 12.53 -9.63 -8.13
CA LEU A 333 13.69 -8.79 -7.79
C LEU A 333 14.96 -9.63 -7.57
N LEU A 334 14.86 -10.80 -6.93
CA LEU A 334 15.98 -11.73 -6.81
C LEU A 334 16.48 -12.22 -8.17
N GLN A 335 15.57 -12.57 -9.09
CA GLN A 335 15.94 -12.94 -10.45
C GLN A 335 16.65 -11.79 -11.18
N MET A 336 16.17 -10.54 -11.03
CA MET A 336 16.83 -9.35 -11.56
C MET A 336 18.20 -9.04 -10.92
N ALA A 337 18.47 -9.60 -9.74
CA ALA A 337 19.75 -9.54 -9.04
C ALA A 337 20.67 -10.74 -9.36
N GLY A 338 20.23 -11.67 -10.21
CA GLY A 338 21.06 -12.79 -10.69
C GLY A 338 20.80 -14.13 -9.98
N ALA A 339 19.83 -14.21 -9.06
CA ALA A 339 19.43 -15.47 -8.46
C ALA A 339 18.57 -16.31 -9.43
N LYS A 340 18.61 -17.63 -9.25
CA LYS A 340 17.69 -18.57 -9.89
C LYS A 340 16.53 -18.84 -8.92
N VAL A 341 15.31 -18.61 -9.36
CA VAL A 341 14.10 -18.98 -8.60
C VAL A 341 13.22 -19.80 -9.51
N ASP A 342 12.79 -20.97 -9.03
CA ASP A 342 11.90 -21.86 -9.77
C ASP A 342 10.54 -21.20 -10.07
N PRO A 343 9.84 -21.60 -11.15
CA PRO A 343 8.57 -21.01 -11.54
C PRO A 343 7.48 -21.20 -10.47
N PRO A 344 6.50 -20.28 -10.37
CA PRO A 344 5.41 -20.41 -9.42
C PRO A 344 4.51 -21.61 -9.74
N LYS A 345 3.77 -22.10 -8.74
CA LYS A 345 2.72 -23.11 -8.91
C LYS A 345 1.33 -22.48 -8.85
N GLN A 346 0.35 -23.12 -9.48
CA GLN A 346 -1.05 -22.77 -9.31
C GLN A 346 -1.56 -23.20 -7.94
N VAL A 347 -2.32 -22.33 -7.27
CA VAL A 347 -3.00 -22.58 -6.00
C VAL A 347 -4.39 -21.97 -6.03
N GLU A 348 -5.25 -22.41 -5.12
CA GLU A 348 -6.56 -21.82 -4.92
C GLU A 348 -6.77 -21.57 -3.43
N TYR A 349 -7.07 -20.32 -3.07
CA TYR A 349 -7.37 -19.94 -1.69
C TYR A 349 -8.72 -19.23 -1.65
N ASN A 350 -9.61 -19.65 -0.77
CA ASN A 350 -10.97 -19.14 -0.68
C ASN A 350 -11.72 -19.13 -2.04
N GLY A 351 -11.50 -20.15 -2.89
CA GLY A 351 -12.10 -20.23 -4.22
C GLY A 351 -11.56 -19.22 -5.23
N ILE A 352 -10.37 -18.65 -4.98
CA ILE A 352 -9.67 -17.71 -5.85
C ILE A 352 -8.39 -18.37 -6.36
N GLY A 353 -8.31 -18.62 -7.67
CA GLY A 353 -7.10 -19.13 -8.33
C GLY A 353 -5.99 -18.09 -8.36
N LEU A 354 -4.81 -18.46 -7.89
CA LEU A 354 -3.63 -17.60 -7.73
C LEU A 354 -2.35 -18.35 -8.13
N LEU A 355 -1.26 -17.60 -8.35
CA LEU A 355 0.08 -18.14 -8.54
C LEU A 355 0.90 -17.94 -7.27
N GLN A 356 1.46 -19.03 -6.74
CA GLN A 356 2.36 -19.01 -5.58
C GLN A 356 3.81 -19.24 -6.03
N SER A 357 4.61 -18.18 -5.99
CA SER A 357 6.07 -18.24 -6.06
C SER A 357 6.66 -18.85 -4.78
N ALA A 358 7.98 -19.04 -4.72
CA ALA A 358 8.66 -19.30 -3.45
C ALA A 358 8.35 -18.18 -2.45
N SER A 359 8.16 -18.53 -1.18
CA SER A 359 7.77 -17.58 -0.13
C SER A 359 8.99 -16.82 0.38
N VAL A 360 9.49 -15.91 -0.44
CA VAL A 360 10.68 -15.10 -0.15
C VAL A 360 10.28 -13.73 0.36
N VAL A 361 10.78 -13.36 1.53
CA VAL A 361 10.55 -12.07 2.18
C VAL A 361 11.80 -11.58 2.90
N TRP A 362 11.92 -10.26 2.99
CA TRP A 362 12.96 -9.62 3.78
C TRP A 362 12.44 -8.38 4.49
N SER A 363 13.06 -8.03 5.62
CA SER A 363 12.89 -6.72 6.23
C SER A 363 13.28 -5.63 5.24
N PRO A 364 12.54 -4.52 5.11
CA PRO A 364 12.98 -3.38 4.32
C PRO A 364 14.40 -2.90 4.68
N LEU A 365 14.86 -3.11 5.92
CA LEU A 365 16.23 -2.80 6.34
C LEU A 365 17.31 -3.56 5.55
N PHE A 366 17.01 -4.76 5.05
CA PHE A 366 17.92 -5.55 4.21
C PHE A 366 18.18 -4.88 2.86
N ALA A 367 17.11 -4.48 2.17
CA ALA A 367 17.18 -3.78 0.89
C ALA A 367 15.84 -3.11 0.54
N VAL A 368 15.89 -1.80 0.22
CA VAL A 368 14.76 -1.03 -0.32
C VAL A 368 14.93 -0.66 -1.80
N THR A 369 16.11 -0.92 -2.38
CA THR A 369 16.39 -0.69 -3.81
C THR A 369 16.98 -1.93 -4.47
N LEU A 370 16.81 -2.06 -5.79
CA LEU A 370 17.45 -3.14 -6.55
C LEU A 370 18.99 -3.07 -6.49
N ALA A 371 19.56 -1.86 -6.39
CA ALA A 371 20.99 -1.67 -6.24
C ALA A 371 21.51 -2.25 -4.91
N GLN A 372 20.81 -1.98 -3.80
CA GLN A 372 21.13 -2.59 -2.51
C GLN A 372 20.96 -4.11 -2.56
N LEU A 373 19.86 -4.61 -3.13
CA LEU A 373 19.63 -6.05 -3.25
C LEU A 373 20.79 -6.75 -4.00
N ARG A 374 21.25 -6.17 -5.12
CA ARG A 374 22.42 -6.68 -5.85
C ARG A 374 23.69 -6.65 -5.01
N ALA A 375 23.91 -5.59 -4.24
CA ALA A 375 25.06 -5.51 -3.33
C ALA A 375 25.02 -6.57 -2.21
N ARG A 376 23.81 -6.97 -1.76
CA ARG A 376 23.62 -8.07 -0.81
C ARG A 376 23.76 -9.47 -1.45
N LEU A 377 23.91 -9.55 -2.77
CA LEU A 377 24.07 -10.81 -3.52
C LEU A 377 25.38 -10.76 -4.35
N PRO A 378 26.56 -10.68 -3.70
CA PRO A 378 27.83 -10.45 -4.38
C PRO A 378 28.36 -11.67 -5.14
N GLY A 379 27.73 -12.84 -5.01
CA GLY A 379 28.13 -14.06 -5.71
C GLY A 379 27.86 -14.03 -7.22
N PRO A 380 28.40 -15.00 -7.98
CA PRO A 380 28.13 -15.09 -9.41
C PRO A 380 26.67 -15.40 -9.68
N ALA A 381 26.18 -15.00 -10.87
CA ALA A 381 24.80 -15.29 -11.28
C ALA A 381 24.51 -16.81 -11.20
N GLY A 382 23.39 -17.16 -10.58
CA GLY A 382 22.98 -18.54 -10.35
C GLY A 382 23.55 -19.19 -9.07
N ALA A 383 24.43 -18.52 -8.32
CA ALA A 383 24.95 -19.04 -7.04
C ALA A 383 23.88 -19.16 -5.96
N VAL A 384 22.82 -18.35 -6.07
CA VAL A 384 21.60 -18.46 -5.26
C VAL A 384 20.52 -19.16 -6.08
N HIS A 385 20.11 -20.34 -5.65
CA HIS A 385 18.97 -21.08 -6.19
C HIS A 385 17.94 -21.35 -5.10
N ILE A 386 16.70 -20.94 -5.36
CA ILE A 386 15.55 -21.14 -4.46
C ILE A 386 14.51 -21.99 -5.19
N THR A 387 14.16 -23.15 -4.63
CA THR A 387 13.12 -24.02 -5.21
C THR A 387 11.72 -23.43 -4.99
N GLN A 388 10.75 -23.84 -5.81
CA GLN A 388 9.37 -23.29 -5.77
C GLN A 388 8.73 -23.46 -4.37
N ARG A 389 9.03 -24.56 -3.69
CA ARG A 389 8.46 -24.89 -2.37
C ARG A 389 9.13 -24.17 -1.20
N SER A 390 10.18 -23.42 -1.47
CA SER A 390 11.02 -22.87 -0.41
C SER A 390 10.44 -21.62 0.24
N SER A 391 10.83 -21.41 1.49
CA SER A 391 10.55 -20.19 2.27
C SER A 391 11.86 -19.57 2.71
N LEU A 392 12.07 -18.29 2.42
CA LEU A 392 13.26 -17.55 2.81
C LEU A 392 12.83 -16.27 3.53
N VAL A 393 13.23 -16.14 4.79
CA VAL A 393 13.01 -14.92 5.58
C VAL A 393 14.37 -14.32 5.94
N LEU A 394 14.62 -13.09 5.50
CA LEU A 394 15.84 -12.34 5.84
C LEU A 394 15.46 -11.14 6.70
N ASP A 395 15.88 -11.14 7.96
CA ASP A 395 15.54 -10.10 8.92
C ASP A 395 16.81 -9.51 9.54
N GLY A 396 17.33 -8.46 8.92
CA GLY A 396 18.56 -7.80 9.34
C GLY A 396 19.11 -6.93 8.22
N ALA A 397 19.78 -5.84 8.58
CA ALA A 397 20.28 -4.88 7.60
C ALA A 397 21.50 -5.43 6.84
N ASP A 398 22.45 -6.02 7.56
CA ASP A 398 23.79 -6.37 7.05
C ASP A 398 23.99 -7.86 6.81
N ILE A 399 23.00 -8.47 6.16
CA ILE A 399 23.08 -9.85 5.65
C ILE A 399 23.53 -9.80 4.18
N SER A 400 24.52 -10.61 3.80
CA SER A 400 24.96 -10.81 2.41
C SER A 400 24.95 -12.29 2.07
N ILE A 401 24.49 -12.65 0.87
CA ILE A 401 24.39 -14.04 0.40
C ILE A 401 25.24 -14.20 -0.85
N VAL A 402 26.38 -14.86 -0.70
CA VAL A 402 27.29 -15.19 -1.80
C VAL A 402 26.79 -16.44 -2.54
N GLY A 403 26.39 -17.48 -1.81
CA GLY A 403 25.89 -18.72 -2.39
C GLY A 403 24.87 -19.42 -1.49
N LEU A 404 23.73 -19.80 -2.06
CA LEU A 404 22.64 -20.46 -1.34
C LEU A 404 21.92 -21.46 -2.24
N GLN A 405 21.79 -22.70 -1.79
CA GLN A 405 20.94 -23.72 -2.40
C GLN A 405 19.80 -24.03 -1.41
N LEU A 406 18.60 -23.55 -1.69
CA LEU A 406 17.47 -23.65 -0.77
C LEU A 406 16.37 -24.53 -1.35
N ASP A 407 16.14 -25.68 -0.70
CA ASP A 407 15.01 -26.59 -0.91
C ASP A 407 14.30 -26.90 0.42
N GLY A 408 13.58 -25.92 0.95
CA GLY A 408 12.99 -25.96 2.28
C GLY A 408 12.78 -24.57 2.87
N ALA A 409 12.83 -24.44 4.19
CA ALA A 409 12.71 -23.17 4.88
C ALA A 409 14.02 -22.74 5.56
N LEU A 410 14.42 -21.48 5.31
CA LEU A 410 15.54 -20.81 5.94
C LEU A 410 15.09 -19.46 6.49
N VAL A 411 15.40 -19.22 7.76
CA VAL A 411 15.19 -17.93 8.43
C VAL A 411 16.53 -17.43 8.92
N VAL A 412 16.90 -16.21 8.51
CA VAL A 412 18.14 -15.54 8.93
C VAL A 412 17.75 -14.27 9.67
N LYS A 413 18.13 -14.18 10.95
CA LYS A 413 17.87 -13.02 11.81
C LYS A 413 19.18 -12.44 12.30
N ALA A 414 19.39 -11.15 12.11
CA ALA A 414 20.60 -10.44 12.51
C ALA A 414 20.23 -9.12 13.19
N VAL A 415 20.70 -8.93 14.43
CA VAL A 415 20.50 -7.68 15.18
C VAL A 415 21.32 -6.53 14.58
N PRO A 416 20.99 -5.26 14.88
CA PRO A 416 21.84 -4.13 14.50
C PRO A 416 23.31 -4.33 14.91
N GLY A 417 24.25 -4.13 13.98
CA GLY A 417 25.68 -4.34 14.19
C GLY A 417 26.19 -5.76 13.93
N ALA A 418 25.31 -6.72 13.63
CA ALA A 418 25.71 -8.03 13.14
C ALA A 418 25.87 -8.00 11.61
N VAL A 419 27.09 -8.24 11.13
CA VAL A 419 27.44 -8.35 9.72
C VAL A 419 27.54 -9.82 9.36
N VAL A 420 26.60 -10.33 8.57
CA VAL A 420 26.45 -11.76 8.28
C VAL A 420 26.75 -12.02 6.81
N THR A 421 27.72 -12.89 6.53
CA THR A 421 28.02 -13.37 5.18
C THR A 421 27.68 -14.85 5.06
N ILE A 422 26.70 -15.19 4.23
CA ILE A 422 26.42 -16.56 3.81
C ILE A 422 27.29 -16.85 2.59
N GLU A 423 28.48 -17.38 2.83
CA GLU A 423 29.47 -17.65 1.79
C GLU A 423 29.02 -18.83 0.90
N LYS A 424 28.58 -19.91 1.54
CA LYS A 424 28.00 -21.07 0.88
C LYS A 424 27.08 -21.78 1.87
N LEU A 425 25.84 -22.03 1.48
CA LEU A 425 24.88 -22.75 2.33
C LEU A 425 23.97 -23.61 1.48
N ALA A 426 23.85 -24.90 1.80
CA ALA A 426 22.77 -25.75 1.31
C ALA A 426 21.77 -26.06 2.43
N VAL A 427 20.49 -25.84 2.17
CA VAL A 427 19.41 -26.17 3.09
C VAL A 427 18.42 -27.07 2.38
N LYS A 428 18.24 -28.29 2.90
CA LYS A 428 17.19 -29.21 2.47
C LYS A 428 16.43 -29.71 3.69
N ASN A 429 15.16 -29.37 3.79
CA ASN A 429 14.32 -29.71 4.93
C ASN A 429 12.83 -29.81 4.57
N ALA A 430 11.99 -30.26 5.50
CA ALA A 430 10.55 -30.39 5.29
C ALA A 430 9.86 -29.05 4.96
N GLY A 431 10.46 -27.91 5.29
CA GLY A 431 10.01 -26.58 4.88
C GLY A 431 8.64 -26.21 5.45
N TRP A 432 7.99 -25.25 4.79
CA TRP A 432 6.68 -24.73 5.20
C TRP A 432 5.62 -25.04 4.15
N ARG A 433 4.36 -25.08 4.56
CA ARG A 433 3.20 -25.29 3.69
C ARG A 433 2.05 -24.36 4.06
N TRP A 434 1.37 -23.85 3.04
CA TRP A 434 0.17 -23.03 3.16
C TRP A 434 -1.02 -23.97 3.09
N GLU A 435 -1.51 -24.39 4.25
CA GLU A 435 -2.59 -25.35 4.39
C GLU A 435 -3.95 -24.66 4.29
N LEU A 436 -4.85 -25.23 3.47
CA LEU A 436 -6.20 -24.71 3.32
C LEU A 436 -6.98 -24.81 4.63
N ILE A 437 -7.78 -23.79 4.88
CA ILE A 437 -8.66 -23.69 6.05
C ILE A 437 -10.10 -23.40 5.61
N ASP A 438 -11.06 -23.71 6.48
CA ASP A 438 -12.44 -23.29 6.27
C ASP A 438 -12.62 -21.82 6.70
N GLU A 439 -12.83 -20.91 5.73
CA GLU A 439 -13.04 -19.47 6.00
C GLU A 439 -14.26 -19.19 6.89
N LYS A 440 -15.15 -20.17 7.08
CA LYS A 440 -16.37 -20.07 7.89
C LYS A 440 -16.19 -20.55 9.33
N ASP A 441 -15.11 -21.26 9.65
CA ASP A 441 -14.90 -21.78 11.00
C ASP A 441 -14.51 -20.64 11.97
N PRO A 442 -15.39 -20.24 12.91
CA PRO A 442 -15.09 -19.12 13.81
C PRO A 442 -13.95 -19.41 14.80
N ALA A 443 -13.51 -20.66 14.95
CA ALA A 443 -12.35 -20.99 15.77
C ALA A 443 -11.03 -20.55 15.12
N ILE A 444 -11.02 -20.32 13.81
CA ILE A 444 -9.83 -19.91 13.06
C ILE A 444 -9.66 -18.38 13.14
N PRO A 445 -8.45 -17.86 13.42
CA PRO A 445 -8.20 -16.43 13.47
C PRO A 445 -8.68 -15.70 12.21
N GLU A 446 -9.24 -14.50 12.38
CA GLU A 446 -9.74 -13.68 11.26
C GLU A 446 -8.68 -13.48 10.17
N VAL A 447 -7.42 -13.27 10.57
CA VAL A 447 -6.29 -13.06 9.64
C VAL A 447 -6.09 -14.24 8.69
N ASP A 448 -6.30 -15.46 9.16
CA ASP A 448 -6.17 -16.68 8.37
C ASP A 448 -7.43 -16.91 7.54
N ARG A 449 -8.62 -16.66 8.11
CA ARG A 449 -9.92 -16.77 7.40
C ARG A 449 -9.99 -15.87 6.17
N ILE A 450 -9.55 -14.62 6.28
CA ILE A 450 -9.56 -13.69 5.13
C ILE A 450 -8.52 -14.07 4.04
N ARG A 451 -7.54 -14.92 4.36
CA ARG A 451 -6.54 -15.44 3.43
C ARG A 451 -6.94 -16.79 2.83
N GLY A 452 -7.61 -17.65 3.60
CA GLY A 452 -7.99 -18.99 3.16
C GLY A 452 -6.93 -20.05 3.37
N PHE A 453 -5.92 -19.75 4.19
CA PHE A 453 -4.90 -20.69 4.59
C PHE A 453 -4.31 -20.34 5.96
N GLN A 454 -3.68 -21.33 6.58
CA GLN A 454 -2.72 -21.16 7.67
C GLN A 454 -1.34 -21.64 7.22
N VAL A 455 -0.27 -21.05 7.78
CA VAL A 455 1.10 -21.47 7.48
C VAL A 455 1.54 -22.53 8.49
N VAL A 456 1.75 -23.76 8.02
CA VAL A 456 2.33 -24.83 8.83
C VAL A 456 3.83 -24.90 8.58
N ARG A 457 4.61 -24.81 9.65
CA ARG A 457 6.08 -24.80 9.61
C ARG A 457 6.63 -26.15 10.07
N ASP A 458 6.68 -27.12 9.15
CA ASP A 458 7.08 -28.50 9.46
C ASP A 458 8.57 -28.58 9.87
N GLU A 459 9.45 -27.87 9.16
CA GLU A 459 10.87 -27.75 9.54
C GLU A 459 11.44 -26.40 9.08
N THR A 460 12.35 -25.83 9.87
CA THR A 460 13.03 -24.55 9.57
C THR A 460 14.50 -24.63 9.96
N ARG A 461 15.41 -24.25 9.05
CA ARG A 461 16.78 -23.90 9.43
C ARG A 461 16.77 -22.45 9.91
N GLU A 462 17.03 -22.22 11.18
CA GLU A 462 17.15 -20.87 11.74
C GLU A 462 18.62 -20.52 11.98
N LEU A 463 19.04 -19.36 11.47
CA LEU A 463 20.34 -18.75 11.74
C LEU A 463 20.07 -17.43 12.47
N VAL A 464 20.37 -17.39 13.76
CA VAL A 464 20.09 -16.24 14.63
C VAL A 464 21.40 -15.66 15.13
N PHE A 465 21.66 -14.41 14.77
CA PHE A 465 22.81 -13.62 15.19
C PHE A 465 22.30 -12.51 16.10
N ASP A 466 22.30 -12.79 17.40
CA ASP A 466 21.70 -11.97 18.46
C ASP A 466 22.68 -10.98 19.11
N GLN A 467 23.94 -10.99 18.70
CA GLN A 467 24.98 -10.07 19.12
C GLN A 467 25.59 -9.33 17.92
N PRO A 468 26.05 -8.08 18.09
CA PRO A 468 26.90 -7.43 17.09
C PRO A 468 28.20 -8.20 16.87
N GLY A 469 28.68 -8.22 15.62
CA GLY A 469 29.88 -8.96 15.24
C GLY A 469 29.91 -9.32 13.76
N GLU A 470 31.03 -9.87 13.31
CA GLU A 470 31.17 -10.42 11.95
C GLU A 470 30.95 -11.94 11.99
N TYR A 471 30.06 -12.42 11.13
CA TYR A 471 29.67 -13.83 11.06
C TYR A 471 29.80 -14.34 9.63
N VAL A 472 30.35 -15.54 9.49
CA VAL A 472 30.44 -16.24 8.20
C VAL A 472 29.77 -17.60 8.33
N VAL A 473 28.83 -17.88 7.43
CA VAL A 473 28.17 -19.18 7.30
C VAL A 473 28.70 -19.85 6.05
N ASN A 474 29.40 -20.97 6.23
CA ASN A 474 29.97 -21.77 5.15
C ASN A 474 29.73 -23.26 5.46
N GLU A 475 28.62 -23.78 4.94
CA GLU A 475 28.13 -25.15 5.16
C GLU A 475 27.73 -25.73 3.79
N GLU A 476 28.29 -26.88 3.40
CA GLU A 476 27.95 -27.56 2.13
C GLU A 476 26.73 -28.46 2.21
#